data_AF-A0A3E1E386-F1
#
_entry.id   AF-A0A3E1E386-F1
#
_cell.length_a   1.000
_cell.length_b   1.000
_cell.length_c   1.000
_cell.angle_alpha   90.00
_cell.angle_beta   90.00
_cell.angle_gamma   90.00
#
_symmetry.space_group_name_H-M   'P 1'
#
loop_
_entity.id
_entity.type
_entity.pdbx_description
1 polymer ?
#
loop_
_entity_poly.entity_id
_entity_poly.type
_entity_poly.pdbx_seq_one_letter_code
_entity_poly.pdbx_strand_id
1 'polypeptide(L)'
;MSIPQEDTFADVVSKAMRGQLQTDVMVAAAAGSSVEQVVALRTGHWDAAVGEKVAPVLGLHPGALQALAEGRSAPPALGISGLEGFSTHFDDMLVNSYLVWDSSTREAAAFDTGSDAGPMLDFLHSHGLTLKVILLTHTHGDHVFELDRLSEKTGAPAFVNQLEPLPGADSFETGRQWTLGGLRITSHLTCGHSRGGTTYVVHGLERPVAIVGDALFAGSMGGAKVSYEDALRTNREVIFSLPTEAVLCPGHGPLTSVGWEKQWNPFFA
;
A
#
# COMPACT_ATOMS: atom_id res chain seq x y z
N MET A 1 -10.74 -12.65 -10.49
CA MET A 1 -10.51 -11.49 -11.39
C MET A 1 -9.22 -10.83 -10.92
N SER A 2 -8.30 -10.43 -11.79
CA SER A 2 -7.06 -9.76 -11.35
C SER A 2 -7.36 -8.32 -10.96
N ILE A 3 -6.94 -7.89 -9.78
CA ILE A 3 -7.05 -6.49 -9.33
C ILE A 3 -6.16 -5.63 -10.27
N PRO A 4 -6.69 -4.56 -10.88
CA PRO A 4 -5.90 -3.68 -11.73
C PRO A 4 -4.82 -2.94 -10.92
N GLN A 5 -3.77 -2.45 -11.59
CA GLN A 5 -2.86 -1.51 -10.94
C GLN A 5 -3.60 -0.26 -10.51
N GLU A 6 -3.22 0.28 -9.34
CA GLU A 6 -3.81 1.50 -8.80
C GLU A 6 -3.38 2.73 -9.60
N ASP A 7 -2.07 2.87 -9.84
CA ASP A 7 -1.51 4.06 -10.49
C ASP A 7 -1.02 3.77 -11.89
N THR A 8 -1.21 4.76 -12.77
CA THR A 8 -0.52 4.84 -14.05
C THR A 8 0.84 5.53 -13.92
N PHE A 9 1.65 5.52 -14.98
CA PHE A 9 2.87 6.32 -15.04
C PHE A 9 2.59 7.83 -14.88
N ALA A 10 1.42 8.31 -15.33
CA ALA A 10 1.03 9.71 -15.21
C ALA A 10 0.75 10.10 -13.77
N ASP A 11 0.17 9.18 -12.98
CA ASP A 11 -0.05 9.34 -11.55
C ASP A 11 1.28 9.37 -10.80
N VAL A 12 2.21 8.47 -11.13
CA VAL A 12 3.58 8.46 -10.58
C VAL A 12 4.29 9.79 -10.82
N VAL A 13 4.30 10.28 -12.07
CA VAL A 13 4.90 11.59 -12.42
C VAL A 13 4.21 12.71 -11.63
N SER A 14 2.88 12.71 -11.60
CA SER A 14 2.09 13.72 -10.89
C SER A 14 2.34 13.72 -9.39
N LYS A 15 2.50 12.55 -8.76
CA LYS A 15 2.84 12.36 -7.35
C LYS A 15 4.23 12.91 -7.04
N ALA A 16 5.22 12.55 -7.85
CA ALA A 16 6.59 13.03 -7.68
C ALA A 16 6.69 14.56 -7.82
N MET A 17 6.02 15.14 -8.82
CA MET A 17 5.95 16.59 -8.99
C MET A 17 5.29 17.28 -7.80
N ARG A 18 4.14 16.78 -7.35
CA ARG A 18 3.39 17.35 -6.22
C ARG A 18 4.19 17.27 -4.92
N GLY A 19 4.83 16.13 -4.66
CA GLY A 19 5.64 15.90 -3.47
C GLY A 19 6.88 16.80 -3.40
N GLN A 20 7.44 17.18 -4.54
CA GLN A 20 8.61 18.07 -4.65
C GLN A 20 8.24 19.54 -4.91
N LEU A 21 6.95 19.88 -4.91
CA LEU A 21 6.43 21.22 -5.22
C LEU A 21 6.91 21.74 -6.59
N GLN A 22 7.09 20.84 -7.56
CA GLN A 22 7.55 21.15 -8.91
C GLN A 22 6.36 21.54 -9.81
N THR A 23 6.53 22.62 -10.56
CA THR A 23 5.59 23.02 -11.62
C THR A 23 6.01 22.47 -12.98
N ASP A 24 5.09 22.43 -13.95
CA ASP A 24 5.41 21.98 -15.32
C ASP A 24 6.57 22.79 -15.93
N VAL A 25 6.63 24.09 -15.65
CA VAL A 25 7.71 25.00 -16.11
C VAL A 25 9.06 24.62 -15.50
N MET A 26 9.10 24.33 -14.20
CA MET A 26 10.34 23.94 -13.50
C MET A 26 10.87 22.61 -14.04
N VAL A 27 10.00 21.62 -14.20
CA VAL A 27 10.36 20.30 -14.73
C VAL A 27 10.82 20.42 -16.18
N ALA A 28 10.09 21.16 -17.02
CA ALA A 28 10.45 21.35 -18.42
C ALA A 28 11.84 21.99 -18.57
N ALA A 29 12.10 23.06 -17.79
CA ALA A 29 13.39 23.73 -17.78
C ALA A 29 14.53 22.80 -17.32
N ALA A 30 14.33 22.05 -16.23
CA ALA A 30 15.34 21.14 -15.70
C ALA A 30 15.60 19.92 -16.61
N ALA A 31 14.57 19.41 -17.27
CA ALA A 31 14.65 18.24 -18.15
C ALA A 31 15.09 18.58 -19.58
N GLY A 32 15.25 19.87 -19.93
CA GLY A 32 15.50 20.28 -21.32
C GLY A 32 14.39 19.82 -22.27
N SER A 33 13.13 19.96 -21.83
CA SER A 33 11.90 19.61 -22.56
C SER A 33 10.96 20.81 -22.63
N SER A 34 9.93 20.76 -23.47
CA SER A 34 8.90 21.81 -23.51
C SER A 34 7.86 21.62 -22.40
N VAL A 35 7.17 22.69 -22.02
CA VAL A 35 6.07 22.61 -21.04
C VAL A 35 4.95 21.71 -21.56
N GLU A 36 4.65 21.78 -22.86
CA GLU A 36 3.64 20.94 -23.52
C GLU A 36 4.02 19.45 -23.45
N GLN A 37 5.31 19.12 -23.59
CA GLN A 37 5.79 17.74 -23.44
C GLN A 37 5.61 17.22 -22.01
N VAL A 38 5.91 18.04 -21.00
CA VAL A 38 5.70 17.67 -19.59
C VAL A 38 4.22 17.52 -19.28
N VAL A 39 3.37 18.45 -19.74
CA VAL A 39 1.91 18.38 -19.59
C VAL A 39 1.35 17.13 -20.24
N ALA A 40 1.77 16.82 -21.46
CA ALA A 40 1.36 15.60 -22.17
C ALA A 40 1.72 14.33 -21.36
N LEU A 41 2.95 14.26 -20.83
CA LEU A 41 3.40 13.14 -20.01
C LEU A 41 2.55 12.96 -18.74
N ARG A 42 2.35 14.02 -17.94
CA ARG A 42 1.56 13.95 -16.70
C ARG A 42 0.05 13.78 -16.91
N THR A 43 -0.42 13.88 -18.15
CA THR A 43 -1.84 13.67 -18.53
C THR A 43 -2.05 12.37 -19.31
N GLY A 44 -1.06 11.47 -19.32
CA GLY A 44 -1.23 10.11 -19.84
C GLY A 44 -0.71 9.88 -21.26
N HIS A 45 0.02 10.83 -21.86
CA HIS A 45 0.64 10.65 -23.18
C HIS A 45 2.11 10.29 -23.02
N TRP A 46 2.44 9.01 -23.15
CA TRP A 46 3.82 8.54 -23.03
C TRP A 46 4.67 8.91 -24.26
N ASP A 47 5.81 9.55 -24.00
CA ASP A 47 6.91 9.71 -24.95
C ASP A 47 8.19 9.26 -24.25
N ALA A 48 8.86 8.24 -24.79
CA ALA A 48 10.01 7.63 -24.14
C ALA A 48 11.20 8.61 -23.98
N ALA A 49 11.43 9.49 -24.96
CA ALA A 49 12.52 10.45 -24.90
C ALA A 49 12.23 11.58 -23.88
N VAL A 50 10.97 11.96 -23.71
CA VAL A 50 10.55 12.90 -22.65
C VAL A 50 10.62 12.23 -21.29
N GLY A 51 10.10 11.00 -21.15
CA GLY A 51 10.12 10.22 -19.91
C GLY A 51 11.55 9.99 -19.38
N GLU A 52 12.50 9.65 -20.26
CA GLU A 52 13.92 9.47 -19.91
C GLU A 52 14.55 10.75 -19.34
N LYS A 53 14.15 11.93 -19.83
CA LYS A 53 14.65 13.22 -19.35
C LYS A 53 13.95 13.69 -18.07
N VAL A 54 12.65 13.47 -17.96
CA VAL A 54 11.82 13.94 -16.83
C VAL A 54 12.03 13.08 -15.59
N ALA A 55 12.21 11.77 -15.73
CA ALA A 55 12.32 10.85 -14.59
C ALA A 55 13.46 11.23 -13.62
N PRO A 56 14.71 11.48 -14.06
CA PRO A 56 15.80 11.85 -13.14
C PRO A 56 15.57 13.19 -12.44
N VAL A 57 14.93 14.16 -13.11
CA VAL A 57 14.57 15.46 -12.51
C VAL A 57 13.62 15.28 -11.32
N LEU A 58 12.75 14.28 -11.39
CA LEU A 58 11.80 13.95 -10.34
C LEU A 58 12.31 12.88 -9.36
N GLY A 59 13.57 12.47 -9.46
CA GLY A 59 14.13 11.40 -8.62
C GLY A 59 13.48 10.03 -8.87
N LEU A 60 12.93 9.83 -10.07
CA LEU A 60 12.32 8.57 -10.50
C LEU A 60 13.33 7.75 -11.33
N HIS A 61 13.28 6.43 -11.19
CA HIS A 61 14.08 5.51 -11.99
C HIS A 61 13.53 5.43 -13.44
N PRO A 62 14.29 5.87 -14.47
CA PRO A 62 13.76 6.02 -15.84
C PRO A 62 13.29 4.71 -16.45
N GLY A 63 14.06 3.62 -16.29
CA GLY A 63 13.71 2.31 -16.84
C GLY A 63 12.48 1.69 -16.18
N ALA A 64 12.25 1.99 -14.89
CA ALA A 64 11.08 1.52 -14.16
C ALA A 64 9.83 2.30 -14.58
N LEU A 65 9.96 3.62 -14.74
CA LEU A 65 8.88 4.47 -15.25
C LEU A 65 8.47 4.07 -16.68
N GLN A 66 9.46 3.79 -17.54
CA GLN A 66 9.20 3.28 -18.89
C GLN A 66 8.51 1.91 -18.85
N ALA A 67 8.98 0.99 -18.02
CA ALA A 67 8.35 -0.33 -17.88
C ALA A 67 6.89 -0.20 -17.41
N LEU A 68 6.60 0.73 -16.50
CA LEU A 68 5.23 1.04 -16.07
C LEU A 68 4.37 1.60 -17.21
N ALA A 69 4.89 2.56 -17.97
CA ALA A 69 4.16 3.14 -19.12
C ALA A 69 3.86 2.13 -20.23
N GLU A 70 4.72 1.12 -20.40
CA GLU A 70 4.57 0.06 -21.38
C GLU A 70 3.81 -1.18 -20.84
N GLY A 71 3.35 -1.14 -19.58
CA GLY A 71 2.63 -2.25 -18.93
C GLY A 71 3.50 -3.49 -18.65
N ARG A 72 4.83 -3.32 -18.58
CA ARG A 72 5.82 -4.39 -18.38
C ARG A 72 6.25 -4.59 -16.93
N SER A 73 5.76 -3.78 -16.00
CA SER A 73 6.10 -3.84 -14.57
C SER A 73 5.00 -4.44 -13.68
N ALA A 74 3.92 -4.98 -14.26
CA ALA A 74 2.85 -5.59 -13.46
C ALA A 74 3.37 -6.79 -12.65
N PRO A 75 3.12 -6.83 -11.33
CA PRO A 75 3.61 -7.92 -10.50
C PRO A 75 2.98 -9.25 -10.93
N PRO A 76 3.73 -10.37 -10.84
CA PRO A 76 3.15 -11.68 -11.05
C PRO A 76 2.05 -11.94 -10.02
N ALA A 77 1.09 -12.81 -10.35
CA ALA A 77 0.09 -13.24 -9.38
C ALA A 77 0.77 -13.90 -8.16
N LEU A 78 0.48 -13.37 -6.98
CA LEU A 78 1.01 -13.87 -5.71
C LEU A 78 -0.11 -14.49 -4.89
N GLY A 79 0.19 -15.62 -4.25
CA GLY A 79 -0.66 -16.28 -3.29
C GLY A 79 0.19 -16.82 -2.15
N ILE A 80 -0.36 -16.76 -0.93
CA ILE A 80 0.27 -17.30 0.28
C ILE A 80 -0.82 -17.99 1.09
N SER A 81 -0.57 -19.22 1.50
CA SER A 81 -1.48 -19.91 2.43
C SER A 81 -1.53 -19.15 3.75
N GLY A 82 -2.73 -18.85 4.25
CA GLY A 82 -2.91 -18.08 5.48
C GLY A 82 -3.11 -16.58 5.27
N LEU A 83 -3.23 -16.11 4.01
CA LEU A 83 -3.53 -14.74 3.64
C LEU A 83 -4.68 -14.72 2.62
N GLU A 84 -5.66 -13.84 2.82
CA GLU A 84 -6.73 -13.54 1.86
C GLU A 84 -6.90 -12.02 1.75
N GLY A 85 -7.13 -11.53 0.53
CA GLY A 85 -7.39 -10.12 0.27
C GLY A 85 -8.79 -9.89 -0.28
N PHE A 86 -9.45 -8.83 0.16
CA PHE A 86 -10.79 -8.43 -0.27
C PHE A 86 -10.71 -7.04 -0.87
N SER A 87 -11.04 -6.93 -2.16
CA SER A 87 -11.09 -5.64 -2.86
C SER A 87 -12.53 -5.22 -3.06
N THR A 88 -12.92 -4.10 -2.45
CA THR A 88 -14.29 -3.59 -2.49
C THR A 88 -14.33 -2.20 -3.10
N HIS A 89 -15.43 -1.87 -3.76
CA HIS A 89 -15.58 -0.57 -4.42
C HIS A 89 -15.86 0.53 -3.39
N PHE A 90 -15.08 1.60 -3.42
CA PHE A 90 -15.34 2.85 -2.71
C PHE A 90 -15.39 3.97 -3.75
N ASP A 91 -16.60 4.38 -4.10
CA ASP A 91 -16.87 5.25 -5.26
C ASP A 91 -16.24 4.72 -6.55
N ASP A 92 -15.27 5.42 -7.13
CA ASP A 92 -14.57 5.08 -8.38
C ASP A 92 -13.28 4.27 -8.16
N MET A 93 -12.91 3.98 -6.91
CA MET A 93 -11.68 3.27 -6.55
C MET A 93 -11.99 1.88 -5.98
N LEU A 94 -10.98 1.02 -5.97
CA LEU A 94 -11.00 -0.27 -5.26
C LEU A 94 -10.09 -0.16 -4.04
N VAL A 95 -10.62 -0.43 -2.85
CA VAL A 95 -9.87 -0.46 -1.60
C VAL A 95 -9.71 -1.91 -1.13
N ASN A 96 -8.51 -2.25 -0.66
CA ASN A 96 -8.18 -3.56 -0.15
C ASN A 96 -8.28 -3.61 1.37
N SER A 97 -8.81 -4.72 1.86
CA SER A 97 -8.62 -5.18 3.24
C SER A 97 -8.10 -6.61 3.23
N TYR A 98 -7.48 -7.04 4.32
CA TYR A 98 -6.78 -8.33 4.37
C TYR A 98 -7.16 -9.13 5.60
N LEU A 99 -7.15 -10.44 5.46
CA LEU A 99 -7.19 -11.38 6.57
C LEU A 99 -5.92 -12.22 6.58
N VAL A 100 -5.29 -12.34 7.73
CA VAL A 100 -4.19 -13.29 7.97
C VAL A 100 -4.55 -14.20 9.12
N TRP A 101 -4.31 -15.51 8.98
CA TRP A 101 -4.68 -16.47 10.02
C TRP A 101 -3.66 -17.58 10.24
N ASP A 102 -3.64 -18.09 11.47
CA ASP A 102 -2.90 -19.30 11.82
C ASP A 102 -3.72 -20.53 11.43
N SER A 103 -3.13 -21.41 10.62
CA SER A 103 -3.84 -22.60 10.12
C SER A 103 -4.15 -23.64 11.21
N SER A 104 -3.40 -23.64 12.31
CA SER A 104 -3.56 -24.61 13.39
C SER A 104 -4.61 -24.18 14.40
N THR A 105 -4.57 -22.91 14.85
CA THR A 105 -5.51 -22.38 15.86
C THR A 105 -6.77 -21.78 15.25
N ARG A 106 -6.78 -21.48 13.94
CA ARG A 106 -7.84 -20.75 13.24
C ARG A 106 -8.05 -19.31 13.74
N GLU A 107 -7.11 -18.78 14.53
CA GLU A 107 -7.12 -17.38 14.95
C GLU A 107 -6.69 -16.48 13.79
N ALA A 108 -7.43 -15.38 13.58
CA ALA A 108 -7.22 -14.46 12.48
C ALA A 108 -7.06 -13.01 12.94
N ALA A 109 -6.30 -12.24 12.17
CA ALA A 109 -6.21 -10.79 12.24
C ALA A 109 -6.74 -10.19 10.93
N ALA A 110 -7.55 -9.15 11.04
CA ALA A 110 -7.98 -8.34 9.91
C ALA A 110 -7.10 -7.08 9.84
N PHE A 111 -6.83 -6.62 8.62
CA PHE A 111 -6.12 -5.39 8.36
C PHE A 111 -6.95 -4.51 7.44
N ASP A 112 -7.27 -3.31 7.93
CA ASP A 112 -8.31 -2.46 7.39
C ASP A 112 -9.67 -3.18 7.29
N THR A 113 -10.73 -2.45 6.96
CA THR A 113 -12.09 -3.00 6.84
C THR A 113 -12.65 -2.86 5.43
N GLY A 114 -12.02 -2.02 4.61
CA GLY A 114 -12.52 -1.69 3.28
C GLY A 114 -13.89 -1.03 3.33
N SER A 115 -14.56 -1.01 2.19
CA SER A 115 -15.87 -0.40 1.99
C SER A 115 -17.06 -1.35 2.13
N ASP A 116 -16.81 -2.66 2.14
CA ASP A 116 -17.81 -3.69 2.48
C ASP A 116 -17.15 -4.85 3.22
N ALA A 117 -17.50 -5.03 4.50
CA ALA A 117 -16.97 -6.13 5.31
C ALA A 117 -17.65 -7.48 5.01
N GLY A 118 -18.71 -7.52 4.20
CA GLY A 118 -19.48 -8.72 3.87
C GLY A 118 -18.61 -9.90 3.40
N PRO A 119 -17.79 -9.74 2.34
CA PRO A 119 -16.92 -10.81 1.86
C PRO A 119 -15.96 -11.35 2.92
N MET A 120 -15.38 -10.50 3.77
CA MET A 120 -14.49 -10.91 4.85
C MET A 120 -15.25 -11.69 5.94
N LEU A 121 -16.43 -11.23 6.33
CA LEU A 121 -17.29 -11.90 7.30
C LEU A 121 -17.73 -13.29 6.80
N ASP A 122 -18.11 -13.40 5.53
CA ASP A 122 -18.48 -14.67 4.90
C ASP A 122 -17.27 -15.62 4.83
N PHE A 123 -16.09 -15.10 4.54
CA PHE A 123 -14.85 -15.88 4.55
C PHE A 123 -14.52 -16.41 5.94
N LEU A 124 -14.57 -15.56 6.97
CA LEU A 124 -14.39 -15.95 8.37
C LEU A 124 -15.33 -17.10 8.76
N HIS A 125 -16.62 -16.96 8.44
CA HIS A 125 -17.64 -17.97 8.75
C HIS A 125 -17.40 -19.28 8.02
N SER A 126 -17.23 -19.24 6.69
CA SER A 126 -17.08 -20.43 5.85
C SER A 126 -15.81 -21.23 6.14
N HIS A 127 -14.75 -20.57 6.63
CA HIS A 127 -13.47 -21.21 6.95
C HIS A 127 -13.32 -21.54 8.45
N GLY A 128 -14.34 -21.23 9.27
CA GLY A 128 -14.31 -21.46 10.72
C GLY A 128 -13.20 -20.68 11.43
N LEU A 129 -12.92 -19.47 10.97
CA LEU A 129 -11.89 -18.59 11.52
C LEU A 129 -12.47 -17.72 12.63
N THR A 130 -11.66 -17.46 13.66
CA THR A 130 -12.03 -16.55 14.76
C THR A 130 -11.21 -15.27 14.64
N LEU A 131 -11.86 -14.15 14.32
CA LEU A 131 -11.20 -12.86 14.28
C LEU A 131 -10.86 -12.40 15.71
N LYS A 132 -9.56 -12.20 15.99
CA LYS A 132 -9.07 -11.81 17.32
C LYS A 132 -8.76 -10.33 17.42
N VAL A 133 -8.45 -9.69 16.29
CA VAL A 133 -8.01 -8.29 16.25
C VAL A 133 -8.25 -7.69 14.87
N ILE A 134 -8.58 -6.39 14.84
CA ILE A 134 -8.62 -5.55 13.63
C ILE A 134 -7.48 -4.53 13.75
N LEU A 135 -6.62 -4.46 12.75
CA LEU A 135 -5.42 -3.61 12.75
C LEU A 135 -5.50 -2.62 11.59
N LEU A 136 -5.71 -1.34 11.89
CA LEU A 136 -5.86 -0.31 10.85
C LEU A 136 -4.48 0.17 10.40
N THR A 137 -4.24 0.21 9.09
CA THR A 137 -3.01 0.77 8.51
C THR A 137 -3.00 2.28 8.65
N HIS A 138 -4.15 2.91 8.44
CA HIS A 138 -4.40 4.34 8.63
C HIS A 138 -5.92 4.62 8.66
N THR A 139 -6.33 5.89 8.76
CA THR A 139 -7.69 6.34 9.07
C THR A 139 -8.39 7.04 7.90
N HIS A 140 -7.98 6.79 6.66
CA HIS A 140 -8.76 7.26 5.52
C HIS A 140 -10.09 6.48 5.43
N GLY A 141 -11.13 7.19 4.99
CA GLY A 141 -12.52 6.74 5.14
C GLY A 141 -12.81 5.42 4.43
N ASP A 142 -12.19 5.20 3.29
CA ASP A 142 -12.28 3.98 2.48
C ASP A 142 -11.63 2.76 3.16
N HIS A 143 -10.61 2.95 3.99
CA HIS A 143 -9.97 1.87 4.75
C HIS A 143 -10.72 1.47 6.01
N VAL A 144 -11.48 2.39 6.60
CA VAL A 144 -12.12 2.21 7.92
C VAL A 144 -13.65 2.22 7.84
N PHE A 145 -14.22 2.28 6.63
CA PHE A 145 -15.65 2.51 6.42
C PHE A 145 -16.54 1.52 7.19
N GLU A 146 -16.17 0.24 7.17
CA GLU A 146 -16.94 -0.83 7.81
C GLU A 146 -16.40 -1.25 9.18
N LEU A 147 -15.64 -0.37 9.85
CA LEU A 147 -15.05 -0.65 11.16
C LEU A 147 -16.10 -1.07 12.20
N ASP A 148 -17.18 -0.30 12.33
CA ASP A 148 -18.23 -0.56 13.31
C ASP A 148 -18.89 -1.93 13.06
N ARG A 149 -19.29 -2.20 11.81
CA ARG A 149 -19.93 -3.46 11.44
C ARG A 149 -19.02 -4.66 11.67
N LEU A 150 -17.75 -4.58 11.27
CA LEU A 150 -16.80 -5.68 11.44
C LEU A 150 -16.55 -5.95 12.94
N SER A 151 -16.38 -4.90 13.74
CA SER A 151 -16.17 -5.00 15.19
C SER A 151 -17.41 -5.58 15.89
N GLU A 152 -18.61 -5.09 15.59
CA GLU A 152 -19.86 -5.59 16.17
C GLU A 152 -20.15 -7.06 15.84
N LYS A 153 -19.90 -7.48 14.59
CA LYS A 153 -20.18 -8.84 14.14
C LYS A 153 -19.21 -9.88 14.67
N THR A 154 -17.99 -9.47 15.01
CA THR A 154 -16.92 -10.39 15.43
C THR A 154 -16.57 -10.29 16.91
N GLY A 155 -16.88 -9.16 17.55
CA GLY A 155 -16.43 -8.84 18.91
C GLY A 155 -14.91 -8.58 19.00
N ALA A 156 -14.21 -8.47 17.87
CA ALA A 156 -12.78 -8.23 17.85
C ALA A 156 -12.46 -6.75 18.17
N PRO A 157 -11.49 -6.46 19.06
CA PRO A 157 -11.03 -5.11 19.28
C PRO A 157 -10.27 -4.58 18.06
N ALA A 158 -10.47 -3.31 17.74
CA ALA A 158 -9.73 -2.61 16.72
C ALA A 158 -8.60 -1.77 17.29
N PHE A 159 -7.50 -1.66 16.56
CA PHE A 159 -6.32 -0.89 16.96
C PHE A 159 -5.86 0.05 15.85
N VAL A 160 -5.45 1.25 16.24
CA VAL A 160 -4.94 2.30 15.36
C VAL A 160 -3.71 2.97 15.97
N ASN A 161 -2.80 3.46 15.14
CA ASN A 161 -1.62 4.16 15.63
C ASN A 161 -2.03 5.44 16.39
N GLN A 162 -1.44 5.69 17.56
CA GLN A 162 -1.74 6.85 18.39
C GLN A 162 -1.48 8.21 17.71
N LEU A 163 -0.73 8.24 16.61
CA LEU A 163 -0.48 9.44 15.82
C LEU A 163 -1.68 9.86 14.95
N GLU A 164 -2.66 8.99 14.75
CA GLU A 164 -3.96 9.29 14.15
C GLU A 164 -5.10 8.53 14.85
N PRO A 165 -5.49 8.93 16.07
CA PRO A 165 -6.52 8.23 16.82
C PRO A 165 -7.87 8.28 16.09
N LEU A 166 -8.61 7.17 16.15
CA LEU A 166 -9.91 6.98 15.52
C LEU A 166 -10.93 6.51 16.57
N PRO A 167 -12.09 7.15 16.71
CA PRO A 167 -13.18 6.62 17.53
C PRO A 167 -13.56 5.19 17.11
N GLY A 168 -13.75 4.30 18.07
CA GLY A 168 -14.02 2.88 17.80
C GLY A 168 -12.77 2.00 17.70
N ALA A 169 -11.56 2.57 17.76
CA ALA A 169 -10.30 1.83 17.81
C ALA A 169 -9.40 2.27 18.97
N ASP A 170 -8.77 1.30 19.63
CA ASP A 170 -7.79 1.54 20.69
C ASP A 170 -6.47 2.02 20.09
N SER A 171 -5.90 3.08 20.67
CA SER A 171 -4.62 3.60 20.21
C SER A 171 -3.43 2.73 20.65
N PHE A 172 -2.37 2.68 19.84
CA PHE A 172 -1.11 2.02 20.19
C PHE A 172 0.13 2.80 19.76
N GLU A 173 1.27 2.51 20.39
CA GLU A 173 2.58 3.03 20.01
C GLU A 173 3.27 2.15 18.96
N THR A 174 3.98 2.77 18.02
CA THR A 174 4.81 2.08 17.02
C THR A 174 5.72 1.02 17.66
N GLY A 175 5.85 -0.13 17.02
CA GLY A 175 6.64 -1.26 17.52
C GLY A 175 5.83 -2.25 18.36
N ARG A 176 4.53 -2.01 18.53
CA ARG A 176 3.61 -2.97 19.17
C ARG A 176 3.62 -4.30 18.42
N GLN A 177 3.49 -5.38 19.20
CA GLN A 177 3.42 -6.74 18.68
C GLN A 177 2.12 -7.42 19.10
N TRP A 178 1.62 -8.29 18.22
CA TRP A 178 0.53 -9.21 18.47
C TRP A 178 0.97 -10.64 18.17
N THR A 179 0.37 -11.60 18.84
CA THR A 179 0.59 -13.03 18.63
C THR A 179 -0.76 -13.74 18.52
N LEU A 180 -0.95 -14.50 17.45
CA LEU A 180 -2.16 -15.26 17.15
C LEU A 180 -1.72 -16.65 16.70
N GLY A 181 -1.97 -17.68 17.50
CA GLY A 181 -1.34 -18.99 17.29
C GLY A 181 0.18 -18.89 17.08
N GLY A 182 0.66 -19.39 15.93
CA GLY A 182 2.06 -19.29 15.51
C GLY A 182 2.47 -17.98 14.82
N LEU A 183 1.52 -17.06 14.58
CA LEU A 183 1.78 -15.80 13.91
C LEU A 183 2.35 -14.74 14.87
N ARG A 184 3.30 -13.95 14.38
CA ARG A 184 3.80 -12.73 15.04
C ARG A 184 3.60 -11.55 14.12
N ILE A 185 2.86 -10.54 14.58
CA ILE A 185 2.58 -9.30 13.85
C ILE A 185 3.30 -8.16 14.56
N THR A 186 4.10 -7.37 13.85
CA THR A 186 4.81 -6.20 14.40
C THR A 186 4.43 -4.95 13.62
N SER A 187 4.08 -3.86 14.31
CA SER A 187 3.80 -2.57 13.68
C SER A 187 5.05 -1.72 13.48
N HIS A 188 5.14 -1.07 12.32
CA HIS A 188 6.21 -0.15 11.95
C HIS A 188 5.59 1.12 11.39
N LEU A 189 6.13 2.28 11.78
CA LEU A 189 5.65 3.57 11.27
C LEU A 189 6.16 3.78 9.84
N THR A 190 5.23 3.90 8.90
CA THR A 190 5.46 4.29 7.50
C THR A 190 4.65 5.54 7.20
N CYS A 191 5.07 6.65 7.82
CA CYS A 191 4.39 7.94 7.71
C CYS A 191 4.70 8.65 6.40
N GLY A 192 3.84 9.60 6.03
CA GLY A 192 4.04 10.50 4.89
C GLY A 192 2.81 10.58 3.98
N HIS A 193 2.14 9.45 3.73
CA HIS A 193 0.76 9.45 3.23
C HIS A 193 -0.21 9.94 4.30
N SER A 194 -0.18 9.28 5.46
CA SER A 194 -0.87 9.69 6.69
C SER A 194 0.14 9.87 7.84
N ARG A 195 -0.32 10.40 8.98
CA ARG A 195 0.56 10.75 10.11
C ARG A 195 0.94 9.52 10.92
N GLY A 196 -0.01 8.61 11.14
CA GLY A 196 0.17 7.34 11.82
C GLY A 196 0.14 6.13 10.89
N GLY A 197 0.38 6.33 9.58
CA GLY A 197 0.48 5.28 8.58
C GLY A 197 1.38 4.15 9.07
N THR A 198 0.85 2.94 9.10
CA THR A 198 1.47 1.79 9.75
C THR A 198 1.57 0.62 8.79
N THR A 199 2.79 0.12 8.64
CA THR A 199 3.05 -1.19 8.02
C THR A 199 3.06 -2.27 9.10
N TYR A 200 2.32 -3.35 8.88
CA TYR A 200 2.32 -4.52 9.75
C TYR A 200 3.11 -5.67 9.12
N VAL A 201 4.21 -6.07 9.74
CA VAL A 201 5.01 -7.21 9.28
C VAL A 201 4.57 -8.46 10.03
N VAL A 202 4.15 -9.47 9.26
CA VAL A 202 3.65 -10.76 9.74
C VAL A 202 4.67 -11.86 9.47
N HIS A 203 5.05 -12.55 10.53
CA HIS A 203 5.85 -13.77 10.52
C HIS A 203 5.02 -14.98 10.95
N GLY A 204 5.46 -16.18 10.57
CA GLY A 204 4.77 -17.44 10.87
C GLY A 204 4.01 -18.03 9.67
N LEU A 205 4.01 -17.34 8.53
CA LEU A 205 3.58 -17.86 7.23
C LEU A 205 4.77 -18.43 6.44
N GLU A 206 4.51 -18.97 5.25
CA GLU A 206 5.54 -19.53 4.33
C GLU A 206 6.69 -18.55 4.05
N ARG A 207 6.38 -17.25 4.01
CA ARG A 207 7.31 -16.14 3.81
C ARG A 207 6.76 -14.90 4.53
N PRO A 208 7.60 -13.89 4.85
CA PRO A 208 7.12 -12.67 5.46
C PRO A 208 6.05 -11.99 4.61
N VAL A 209 5.03 -11.45 5.27
CA VAL A 209 3.99 -10.62 4.65
C VAL A 209 4.01 -9.26 5.32
N ALA A 210 3.96 -8.19 4.54
CA ALA A 210 3.80 -6.84 5.04
C ALA A 210 2.49 -6.25 4.53
N ILE A 211 1.59 -5.91 5.45
CA ILE A 211 0.41 -5.11 5.14
C ILE A 211 0.83 -3.66 5.19
N VAL A 212 0.90 -3.01 4.02
CA VAL A 212 1.55 -1.69 3.87
C VAL A 212 0.53 -0.55 3.73
N GLY A 213 -0.75 -0.85 3.56
CA GLY A 213 -1.79 0.16 3.32
C GLY A 213 -1.36 1.11 2.20
N ASP A 214 -1.54 2.40 2.43
CA ASP A 214 -1.18 3.44 1.45
C ASP A 214 0.25 3.94 1.55
N ALA A 215 1.12 3.23 2.27
CA ALA A 215 2.55 3.51 2.22
C ALA A 215 3.10 3.20 0.82
N LEU A 216 2.69 2.09 0.21
CA LEU A 216 3.18 1.62 -1.09
C LEU A 216 2.07 0.95 -1.91
N PHE A 217 2.09 1.15 -3.22
CA PHE A 217 1.27 0.43 -4.20
C PHE A 217 2.19 -0.31 -5.19
N ALA A 218 1.69 -1.34 -5.86
CA ALA A 218 2.48 -2.04 -6.88
C ALA A 218 2.92 -1.07 -7.99
N GLY A 219 4.23 -0.84 -8.13
CA GLY A 219 4.80 0.09 -9.10
C GLY A 219 4.65 1.59 -8.73
N SER A 220 4.26 1.93 -7.51
CA SER A 220 4.08 3.32 -7.07
C SER A 220 4.13 3.49 -5.54
N MET A 221 3.66 4.61 -5.02
CA MET A 221 3.45 4.89 -3.60
C MET A 221 2.14 5.66 -3.38
N GLY A 222 1.60 5.61 -2.16
CA GLY A 222 0.47 6.47 -1.81
C GLY A 222 0.85 7.95 -1.90
N GLY A 223 -0.15 8.79 -2.17
CA GLY A 223 0.08 10.23 -2.25
C GLY A 223 0.56 10.77 -0.91
N ALA A 224 1.77 11.32 -0.85
CA ALA A 224 2.40 11.75 0.40
C ALA A 224 1.89 13.13 0.89
N LYS A 225 0.62 13.22 1.29
CA LYS A 225 -0.04 14.47 1.70
C LYS A 225 0.55 15.08 2.98
N VAL A 226 1.11 14.25 3.86
CA VAL A 226 1.71 14.68 5.13
C VAL A 226 3.17 15.10 4.94
N SER A 227 3.98 14.24 4.31
CA SER A 227 5.40 14.49 4.09
C SER A 227 5.95 13.56 3.00
N TYR A 228 6.35 14.14 1.87
CA TYR A 228 6.96 13.40 0.76
C TYR A 228 8.32 12.81 1.14
N GLU A 229 9.14 13.57 1.87
CA GLU A 229 10.43 13.10 2.36
C GLU A 229 10.28 11.92 3.30
N ASP A 230 9.34 11.99 4.26
CA ASP A 230 9.11 10.88 5.19
C ASP A 230 8.52 9.65 4.50
N ALA A 231 7.64 9.83 3.50
CA ALA A 231 7.10 8.71 2.75
C ALA A 231 8.22 7.95 2.03
N LEU A 232 9.15 8.65 1.38
CA LEU A 232 10.30 8.01 0.74
C LEU A 232 11.24 7.38 1.78
N ARG A 233 11.56 8.10 2.86
CA ARG A 233 12.49 7.66 3.89
C ARG A 233 11.99 6.44 4.65
N THR A 234 10.78 6.51 5.20
CA THR A 234 10.21 5.42 6.02
C THR A 234 9.88 4.18 5.20
N ASN A 235 9.42 4.33 3.95
CA ASN A 235 9.25 3.18 3.06
C ASN A 235 10.59 2.48 2.82
N ARG A 236 11.69 3.22 2.61
CA ARG A 236 13.02 2.63 2.45
C ARG A 236 13.49 1.92 3.73
N GLU A 237 13.34 2.57 4.87
CA GLU A 237 13.78 2.05 6.17
C GLU A 237 12.99 0.81 6.61
N VAL A 238 11.68 0.76 6.32
CA VAL A 238 10.76 -0.28 6.79
C VAL A 238 10.47 -1.32 5.72
N ILE A 239 9.91 -0.92 4.58
CA ILE A 239 9.41 -1.87 3.56
C ILE A 239 10.58 -2.44 2.76
N PHE A 240 11.49 -1.59 2.29
CA PHE A 240 12.60 -2.03 1.44
C PHE A 240 13.78 -2.64 2.22
N SER A 241 13.76 -2.61 3.55
CA SER A 241 14.70 -3.35 4.40
C SER A 241 14.28 -4.79 4.65
N LEU A 242 13.04 -5.17 4.30
CA LEU A 242 12.56 -6.55 4.38
C LEU A 242 13.25 -7.46 3.33
N PRO A 243 13.20 -8.79 3.53
CA PRO A 243 13.67 -9.76 2.54
C PRO A 243 12.97 -9.59 1.20
N THR A 244 13.68 -9.89 0.11
CA THR A 244 13.18 -9.72 -1.27
C THR A 244 11.91 -10.52 -1.57
N GLU A 245 11.75 -11.67 -0.92
CA GLU A 245 10.60 -12.56 -1.05
C GLU A 245 9.39 -12.12 -0.23
N ALA A 246 9.51 -11.09 0.62
CA ALA A 246 8.40 -10.60 1.41
C ALA A 246 7.30 -10.07 0.50
N VAL A 247 6.08 -10.56 0.72
CA VAL A 247 4.89 -10.13 -0.03
C VAL A 247 4.36 -8.86 0.58
N LEU A 248 4.01 -7.90 -0.27
CA LEU A 248 3.46 -6.61 0.10
C LEU A 248 1.97 -6.58 -0.25
N CYS A 249 1.16 -6.21 0.73
CA CYS A 249 -0.29 -6.13 0.66
C CYS A 249 -0.70 -4.65 0.73
N PRO A 250 -0.86 -3.97 -0.41
CA PRO A 250 -1.14 -2.55 -0.48
C PRO A 250 -2.61 -2.21 -0.20
N GLY A 251 -2.86 -0.98 0.23
CA GLY A 251 -4.21 -0.47 0.44
C GLY A 251 -5.06 -0.44 -0.83
N HIS A 252 -4.40 -0.32 -1.99
CA HIS A 252 -5.02 -0.34 -3.31
C HIS A 252 -4.16 -1.10 -4.32
N GLY A 253 -4.78 -1.61 -5.39
CA GLY A 253 -4.09 -2.36 -6.43
C GLY A 253 -3.70 -3.80 -6.03
N PRO A 254 -2.91 -4.50 -6.86
CA PRO A 254 -2.59 -5.90 -6.64
C PRO A 254 -1.48 -6.10 -5.60
N LEU A 255 -1.38 -7.32 -5.07
CA LEU A 255 -0.21 -7.75 -4.29
C LEU A 255 1.09 -7.60 -5.11
N THR A 256 2.19 -7.33 -4.41
CA THR A 256 3.54 -7.30 -5.00
C THR A 256 4.57 -7.89 -4.02
N SER A 257 5.85 -7.77 -4.28
CA SER A 257 6.92 -8.19 -3.37
C SER A 257 8.03 -7.16 -3.30
N VAL A 258 8.80 -7.17 -2.22
CA VAL A 258 9.94 -6.25 -2.04
C VAL A 258 10.93 -6.37 -3.20
N GLY A 259 11.24 -7.59 -3.64
CA GLY A 259 12.14 -7.83 -4.77
C GLY A 259 11.61 -7.27 -6.08
N TRP A 260 10.30 -7.39 -6.32
CA TRP A 260 9.66 -6.82 -7.51
C TRP A 260 9.69 -5.28 -7.49
N GLU A 261 9.34 -4.67 -6.35
CA GLU A 261 9.33 -3.22 -6.21
C GLU A 261 10.75 -2.62 -6.27
N LYS A 262 11.77 -3.31 -5.74
CA LYS A 262 13.18 -2.91 -5.91
C LYS A 262 13.66 -2.91 -7.36
N GLN A 263 12.97 -3.62 -8.24
CA GLN A 263 13.33 -3.68 -9.66
C GLN A 263 12.49 -2.70 -10.48
N TRP A 264 11.22 -2.53 -10.13
CA TRP A 264 10.23 -1.94 -11.02
C TRP A 264 9.44 -0.77 -10.46
N ASN A 265 9.61 -0.39 -9.19
CA ASN A 265 8.95 0.78 -8.64
C ASN A 265 9.73 2.06 -9.01
N PRO A 266 9.16 3.02 -9.76
CA PRO A 266 9.87 4.21 -10.17
C PRO A 266 10.43 5.05 -9.02
N PHE A 267 9.86 5.00 -7.82
CA PHE A 267 10.37 5.74 -6.66
C PHE A 267 11.52 5.02 -5.94
N PHE A 268 11.64 3.70 -6.07
CA PHE A 268 12.47 2.88 -5.18
C PHE A 268 13.43 1.91 -5.89
N ALA A 269 13.32 1.75 -7.21
CA ALA A 269 14.24 0.97 -8.04
C ALA A 269 15.63 1.63 -8.19
#